data_AF-A0A1Z8VTZ6-F1
#
_entry.id   AF-A0A1Z8VTZ6-F1
#
_cell.length_a   1.000
_cell.length_b   1.000
_cell.length_c   1.000
_cell.angle_alpha   90.00
_cell.angle_beta   90.00
_cell.angle_gamma   90.00
#
_symmetry.space_group_name_H-M   'P 1'
#
loop_
_entity.id
_entity.type
_entity.pdbx_description
1 polymer ?
#
loop_
_entity_poly.entity_id
_entity_poly.type
_entity_poly.pdbx_seq_one_letter_code
_entity_poly.pdbx_strand_id
1 'polypeptide(L)'
;MDPVTAIAAASTAFGLIKKGFAAGRDIESMYSDIGKWMGACSDVNHSVKMANNPPVFKKLFAGSSVEQEAMDAFAAKKKAEAMEEELRNWINLTHGPNAWNELLKMQVKIRKQRQETLYKQAELRRNMLQVIGIILLGIVFVGSIVGTLWMLVQRGIL
;
A
#
# COMPACT_ATOMS: atom_id res chain seq x y z
N MET A 1 8.87 -7.74 3.73
CA MET A 1 8.86 -9.15 3.29
C MET A 1 10.25 -9.51 2.84
N ASP A 2 10.72 -10.68 3.26
CA ASP A 2 11.88 -11.34 2.68
C ASP A 2 11.65 -11.61 1.16
N PRO A 3 12.71 -11.64 0.34
CA PRO A 3 12.61 -11.81 -1.11
C PRO A 3 11.82 -13.07 -1.53
N VAL A 4 11.95 -14.15 -0.77
CA VAL A 4 11.33 -15.46 -1.05
C VAL A 4 9.81 -15.40 -0.85
N THR A 5 9.34 -14.81 0.25
CA THR A 5 7.90 -14.59 0.47
C THR A 5 7.31 -13.64 -0.57
N ALA A 6 8.02 -12.57 -0.94
CA ALA A 6 7.55 -11.63 -1.95
C ALA A 6 7.41 -12.30 -3.34
N ILE A 7 8.37 -13.15 -3.74
CA ILE A 7 8.28 -13.86 -5.03
C ILE A 7 7.23 -14.98 -5.01
N ALA A 8 6.98 -15.61 -3.85
CA ALA A 8 5.91 -16.58 -3.69
C ALA A 8 4.54 -15.89 -3.89
N ALA A 9 4.31 -14.76 -3.22
CA ALA A 9 3.10 -13.96 -3.40
C ALA A 9 2.91 -13.50 -4.85
N ALA A 10 3.98 -13.02 -5.49
CA ALA A 10 3.97 -12.67 -6.91
C ALA A 10 3.63 -13.89 -7.78
N SER A 11 4.25 -15.04 -7.55
CA SER A 11 4.00 -16.26 -8.32
C SER A 11 2.54 -16.74 -8.19
N THR A 12 1.96 -16.65 -6.99
CA THR A 12 0.54 -16.99 -6.77
C THR A 12 -0.39 -16.04 -7.52
N ALA A 13 -0.19 -14.73 -7.40
CA ALA A 13 -1.01 -13.74 -8.10
C ALA A 13 -0.90 -13.90 -9.63
N PHE A 14 0.32 -14.15 -10.13
CA PHE A 14 0.57 -14.44 -11.53
C PHE A 14 -0.16 -15.72 -12.01
N GLY A 15 -0.16 -16.78 -11.21
CA GLY A 15 -0.89 -18.00 -11.51
C GLY A 15 -2.39 -17.78 -11.62
N LEU A 16 -2.97 -16.92 -10.77
CA LEU A 16 -4.37 -16.51 -10.87
C LEU A 16 -4.64 -15.70 -12.15
N ILE A 17 -3.71 -14.81 -12.52
CA ILE A 17 -3.81 -14.02 -13.74
C ILE A 17 -3.79 -14.94 -14.98
N LYS A 18 -2.83 -15.86 -15.06
CA LYS A 18 -2.78 -16.87 -16.14
C LYS A 18 -4.06 -17.68 -16.27
N LYS A 19 -4.59 -18.16 -15.15
CA LYS A 19 -5.86 -18.91 -15.14
C LYS A 19 -7.04 -18.05 -15.59
N GLY A 20 -7.08 -16.78 -15.16
CA GLY A 20 -8.11 -15.85 -15.58
C GLY A 20 -8.08 -15.61 -17.09
N PHE A 21 -6.89 -15.43 -17.66
CA PHE A 21 -6.72 -15.30 -19.11
C PHE A 21 -7.07 -16.57 -19.88
N ALA A 22 -6.65 -17.74 -19.40
CA ALA A 22 -7.01 -19.02 -20.01
C ALA A 22 -8.53 -19.28 -19.98
N ALA A 23 -9.22 -18.73 -18.98
CA ALA A 23 -10.68 -18.76 -18.88
C ALA A 23 -11.38 -17.64 -19.67
N GLY A 24 -10.64 -16.80 -20.43
CA GLY A 24 -11.19 -15.69 -21.21
C GLY A 24 -11.76 -14.56 -20.36
N ARG A 25 -11.32 -14.39 -19.11
CA ARG A 25 -11.80 -13.31 -18.25
C ARG A 25 -11.33 -11.96 -18.75
N ASP A 26 -12.22 -10.98 -18.68
CA ASP A 26 -11.89 -9.59 -19.01
C ASP A 26 -10.82 -9.04 -18.07
N ILE A 27 -9.88 -8.29 -18.66
CA ILE A 27 -8.77 -7.64 -17.94
C ILE A 27 -9.27 -6.73 -16.81
N GLU A 28 -10.44 -6.12 -16.99
CA GLU A 28 -11.06 -5.26 -16.00
C GLU A 28 -11.38 -6.01 -14.71
N SER A 29 -11.87 -7.24 -14.84
CA SER A 29 -12.14 -8.13 -13.70
C SER A 29 -10.87 -8.62 -13.00
N MET A 30 -9.71 -8.42 -13.64
CA MET A 30 -8.40 -8.91 -13.21
C MET A 30 -7.48 -7.79 -12.73
N TYR A 31 -7.89 -6.52 -12.80
CA TYR A 31 -7.09 -5.38 -12.34
C TYR A 31 -6.65 -5.49 -10.87
N SER A 32 -7.48 -6.12 -10.02
CA SER A 32 -7.14 -6.39 -8.62
C SER A 32 -5.97 -7.35 -8.49
N ASP A 33 -6.00 -8.46 -9.24
CA ASP A 33 -4.95 -9.48 -9.19
C ASP A 33 -3.66 -8.99 -9.85
N ILE A 34 -3.77 -8.26 -10.97
CA ILE A 34 -2.66 -7.58 -11.63
C ILE A 34 -2.02 -6.55 -10.68
N GLY A 35 -2.84 -5.77 -9.96
CA GLY A 35 -2.38 -4.81 -8.96
C GLY A 35 -1.62 -5.45 -7.80
N LYS A 36 -2.11 -6.60 -7.29
CA LYS A 36 -1.43 -7.38 -6.24
C LYS A 36 -0.11 -7.95 -6.74
N TRP A 37 -0.09 -8.52 -7.95
CA TRP A 37 1.12 -9.02 -8.59
C TRP A 37 2.18 -7.92 -8.75
N MET A 38 1.80 -6.75 -9.30
CA MET A 38 2.72 -5.61 -9.44
C MET A 38 3.22 -5.07 -8.09
N GLY A 39 2.38 -5.09 -7.06
CA GLY A 39 2.78 -4.76 -5.69
C GLY A 39 3.86 -5.71 -5.18
N ALA A 40 3.60 -7.02 -5.29
CA ALA A 40 4.55 -8.05 -4.88
C ALA A 40 5.87 -7.99 -5.66
N CYS A 41 5.84 -7.74 -6.98
CA CYS A 41 7.05 -7.54 -7.78
C CYS A 41 7.83 -6.28 -7.37
N SER A 42 7.15 -5.20 -6.98
CA SER A 42 7.80 -4.01 -6.41
C SER A 42 8.51 -4.34 -5.09
N ASP A 43 7.88 -5.15 -4.24
CA ASP A 43 8.46 -5.59 -2.98
C ASP A 43 9.68 -6.50 -3.22
N VAL A 44 9.63 -7.42 -4.19
CA VAL A 44 10.79 -8.22 -4.62
C VAL A 44 11.95 -7.31 -5.04
N ASN A 45 11.69 -6.34 -5.92
CA ASN A 45 12.72 -5.40 -6.38
C ASN A 45 13.33 -4.57 -5.25
N HIS A 46 12.53 -4.18 -4.26
CA HIS A 46 13.00 -3.46 -3.08
C HIS A 46 13.86 -4.36 -2.19
N SER A 47 13.43 -5.60 -1.92
CA SER A 47 14.17 -6.57 -1.13
C SER A 47 15.51 -6.94 -1.78
N VAL A 48 15.57 -7.02 -3.11
CA VAL A 48 16.84 -7.22 -3.86
C VAL A 48 17.81 -6.07 -3.68
N LYS A 49 17.33 -4.82 -3.72
CA LYS A 49 18.18 -3.65 -3.48
C LYS A 49 18.76 -3.67 -2.06
N MET A 50 17.97 -4.11 -1.08
CA MET A 50 18.41 -4.23 0.31
C MET A 50 19.38 -5.41 0.53
N ALA A 51 19.17 -6.54 -0.15
CA ALA A 51 20.08 -7.68 -0.12
C ALA A 51 21.45 -7.36 -0.78
N ASN A 52 21.45 -6.58 -1.86
CA ASN A 52 22.68 -6.11 -2.51
C ASN A 52 23.38 -4.98 -1.75
N ASN A 53 22.69 -4.29 -0.83
CA ASN A 53 23.29 -3.27 0.03
C ASN A 53 22.93 -3.49 1.51
N PRO A 54 23.44 -4.56 2.14
CA PRO A 54 23.10 -4.86 3.52
C PRO A 54 23.66 -3.78 4.46
N PRO A 55 22.94 -3.43 5.54
CA PRO A 55 23.45 -2.55 6.59
C PRO A 55 24.80 -3.04 7.09
N VAL A 56 25.74 -2.12 7.37
CA VAL A 56 27.14 -2.43 7.72
C VAL A 56 27.26 -3.47 8.85
N PHE A 57 26.31 -3.47 9.80
CA PHE A 57 26.25 -4.43 10.91
C PHE A 57 25.94 -5.87 10.49
N LYS A 58 25.15 -6.10 9.42
CA LYS A 58 24.85 -7.46 8.91
C LYS A 58 26.01 -8.08 8.13
N LYS A 59 26.87 -7.25 7.51
CA LYS A 59 28.04 -7.71 6.72
C LYS A 59 29.12 -8.38 7.58
N LEU A 60 29.20 -8.04 8.87
CA LEU A 60 30.27 -8.49 9.77
C LEU A 60 29.99 -9.84 10.46
N PHE A 61 28.73 -10.28 10.56
CA PHE A 61 28.35 -11.49 11.31
C PHE A 61 27.85 -12.66 10.44
N ALA A 62 27.63 -12.47 9.13
CA ALA A 62 26.85 -13.43 8.31
C ALA A 62 27.42 -13.69 6.90
N GLY A 63 28.75 -13.61 6.71
CA GLY A 63 29.43 -13.63 5.40
C GLY A 63 28.88 -14.60 4.34
N SER A 64 28.67 -15.90 4.65
CA SER A 64 28.14 -16.87 3.67
C SER A 64 26.62 -16.76 3.46
N SER A 65 25.87 -16.25 4.44
CA SER A 65 24.42 -16.05 4.34
C SER A 65 24.07 -14.85 3.44
N VAL A 66 24.95 -13.86 3.34
CA VAL A 66 24.73 -12.66 2.51
C VAL A 66 24.84 -13.00 1.03
N GLU A 67 25.80 -13.85 0.63
CA GLU A 67 25.94 -14.29 -0.76
C GLU A 67 24.74 -15.10 -1.23
N GLN A 68 24.25 -16.03 -0.40
CA GLN A 68 23.07 -16.84 -0.73
C GLN A 68 21.80 -15.98 -0.81
N GLU A 69 21.59 -15.04 0.12
CA GLU A 69 20.47 -14.11 0.09
C GLU A 69 20.48 -13.21 -1.17
N ALA A 70 21.66 -12.78 -1.62
CA ALA A 70 21.83 -12.02 -2.85
C ALA A 70 21.52 -12.86 -4.10
N MET A 71 21.93 -14.13 -4.15
CA MET A 71 21.61 -15.04 -5.25
C MET A 71 20.11 -15.35 -5.32
N ASP A 72 19.46 -15.63 -4.19
CA ASP A 72 18.02 -15.88 -4.12
C ASP A 72 17.22 -14.65 -4.53
N ALA A 73 17.65 -13.47 -4.08
CA ALA A 73 17.07 -12.20 -4.50
C ALA A 73 17.22 -11.99 -6.02
N PHE A 74 18.40 -12.25 -6.59
CA PHE A 74 18.62 -12.13 -8.03
C PHE A 74 17.73 -13.09 -8.83
N ALA A 75 17.61 -14.35 -8.40
CA ALA A 75 16.71 -15.33 -9.02
C ALA A 75 15.25 -14.87 -8.95
N ALA A 76 14.81 -14.36 -7.79
CA ALA A 76 13.47 -13.80 -7.61
C ALA A 76 13.21 -12.62 -8.56
N LYS A 77 14.18 -11.71 -8.71
CA LYS A 77 14.11 -10.60 -9.65
C LYS A 77 13.96 -11.09 -11.09
N LYS A 78 14.79 -12.05 -11.51
CA LYS A 78 14.73 -12.61 -12.87
C LYS A 78 13.38 -13.29 -13.15
N LYS A 79 12.83 -13.98 -12.16
CA LYS A 79 11.49 -14.57 -12.26
C LYS A 79 10.40 -13.51 -12.37
N ALA A 80 10.51 -12.40 -11.62
CA ALA A 80 9.59 -11.27 -11.73
C ALA A 80 9.63 -10.61 -13.12
N GLU A 81 10.83 -10.38 -13.66
CA GLU A 81 11.03 -9.84 -15.01
C GLU A 81 10.38 -10.74 -16.08
N ALA A 82 10.55 -12.06 -15.98
CA ALA A 82 9.95 -13.02 -16.91
C ALA A 82 8.40 -12.99 -16.85
N MET A 83 7.83 -12.91 -15.64
CA MET A 83 6.37 -12.76 -15.48
C MET A 83 5.86 -11.45 -16.09
N GLU A 84 6.60 -10.35 -15.93
CA GLU A 84 6.24 -9.05 -16.50
C GLU A 84 6.23 -9.08 -18.03
N GLU A 85 7.27 -9.66 -18.64
CA GLU A 85 7.36 -9.79 -20.07
C GLU A 85 6.21 -10.62 -20.65
N GLU A 86 5.87 -11.73 -19.98
CA GLU A 86 4.75 -12.58 -20.39
C GLU A 86 3.41 -11.82 -20.32
N LEU A 87 3.14 -11.08 -19.24
CA LEU A 87 1.92 -10.26 -19.13
C LEU A 87 1.89 -9.15 -20.15
N ARG A 88 3.00 -8.44 -20.35
CA ARG A 88 3.10 -7.36 -21.33
C ARG A 88 2.78 -7.87 -22.72
N ASN A 89 3.37 -9.01 -23.11
CA ASN A 89 3.13 -9.62 -24.41
C ASN A 89 1.65 -9.99 -24.57
N TRP A 90 1.08 -10.69 -23.58
CA TRP A 90 -0.32 -11.09 -23.62
C TRP A 90 -1.28 -9.89 -23.70
N ILE A 91 -1.08 -8.87 -22.86
CA ILE A 91 -1.96 -7.69 -22.80
C ILE A 91 -1.92 -6.92 -24.11
N ASN A 92 -0.72 -6.73 -24.68
CA ASN A 92 -0.58 -6.06 -25.96
C ASN A 92 -1.16 -6.86 -27.13
N LEU A 93 -1.11 -8.20 -27.07
CA LEU A 93 -1.73 -9.07 -28.08
C LEU A 93 -3.27 -9.00 -28.02
N THR A 94 -3.85 -9.00 -26.82
CA THR A 94 -5.31 -9.07 -26.64
C THR A 94 -5.98 -7.69 -26.77
N HIS A 95 -5.39 -6.64 -26.21
CA HIS A 95 -6.00 -5.30 -26.13
C HIS A 95 -5.38 -4.29 -27.08
N GLY A 96 -4.44 -4.72 -27.91
CA GLY A 96 -3.78 -3.89 -28.91
C GLY A 96 -2.45 -3.29 -28.44
N PRO A 97 -1.70 -2.71 -29.40
CA PRO A 97 -0.39 -2.15 -29.11
C PRO A 97 -0.50 -1.02 -28.08
N ASN A 98 0.44 -0.99 -27.13
CA ASN A 98 0.50 -0.05 -25.99
C ASN A 98 -0.51 -0.26 -24.85
N ALA A 99 -1.40 -1.25 -24.89
CA ALA A 99 -2.34 -1.52 -23.80
C ALA A 99 -1.64 -1.71 -22.43
N TRP A 100 -0.44 -2.32 -22.42
CA TRP A 100 0.38 -2.43 -21.22
C TRP A 100 0.73 -1.06 -20.61
N ASN A 101 1.11 -0.09 -21.45
CA ASN A 101 1.50 1.24 -21.01
C ASN A 101 0.30 2.02 -20.45
N GLU A 102 -0.88 1.83 -21.03
CA GLU A 102 -2.13 2.41 -20.53
C GLU A 102 -2.51 1.84 -19.16
N LEU A 103 -2.36 0.52 -19.00
CA LEU A 103 -2.56 -0.15 -17.72
C LEU A 103 -1.61 0.41 -16.65
N LEU A 104 -0.33 0.57 -16.97
CA LEU A 104 0.64 1.17 -16.04
C LEU A 104 0.25 2.61 -15.64
N LYS A 105 -0.16 3.44 -16.60
CA LYS A 105 -0.63 4.81 -16.34
C LYS A 105 -1.86 4.81 -15.41
N MET A 106 -2.82 3.92 -15.67
CA MET A 106 -4.01 3.76 -14.85
C MET A 106 -3.65 3.34 -13.42
N GLN A 107 -2.73 2.40 -13.26
CA GLN A 107 -2.27 1.94 -11.94
C GLN A 107 -1.57 3.04 -11.14
N VAL A 108 -0.73 3.85 -11.79
CA VAL A 108 -0.13 5.03 -11.15
C VAL A 108 -1.21 6.01 -10.70
N LYS A 109 -2.23 6.26 -11.53
CA LYS A 109 -3.36 7.11 -11.18
C LYS A 109 -4.13 6.56 -9.96
N ILE A 110 -4.43 5.27 -9.94
CA ILE A 110 -5.12 4.60 -8.82
C ILE A 110 -4.30 4.70 -7.53
N ARG A 111 -2.98 4.49 -7.59
CA ARG A 111 -2.09 4.62 -6.42
C ARG A 111 -2.11 6.03 -5.85
N LYS A 112 -2.01 7.05 -6.71
CA LYS A 112 -2.12 8.46 -6.30
C LYS A 112 -3.49 8.76 -5.68
N GLN A 113 -4.57 8.34 -6.34
CA GLN A 113 -5.93 8.52 -5.82
C GLN A 113 -6.12 7.85 -4.46
N ARG A 114 -5.57 6.65 -4.23
CA ARG A 114 -5.63 5.97 -2.92
C ARG A 114 -4.86 6.73 -1.85
N GLN A 115 -3.69 7.28 -2.18
CA GLN A 115 -2.94 8.11 -1.23
C GLN A 115 -3.72 9.38 -0.88
N GLU A 116 -4.32 10.03 -1.87
CA GLU A 116 -5.15 11.22 -1.66
C GLU A 116 -6.42 10.93 -0.86
N THR A 117 -7.12 9.81 -1.13
CA THR A 117 -8.32 9.45 -0.37
C THR A 117 -7.99 9.08 1.06
N LEU A 118 -6.90 8.34 1.32
CA LEU A 118 -6.43 8.06 2.67
C LEU A 118 -6.05 9.34 3.41
N TYR A 119 -5.36 10.27 2.73
CA TYR A 119 -5.00 11.56 3.30
C TYR A 119 -6.26 12.38 3.65
N LYS A 120 -7.23 12.48 2.74
CA LYS A 120 -8.52 13.14 2.97
C LYS A 120 -9.31 12.49 4.09
N GLN A 121 -9.34 11.16 4.18
CA GLN A 121 -10.02 10.45 5.28
C GLN A 121 -9.33 10.69 6.63
N ALA A 122 -7.99 10.73 6.67
CA ALA A 122 -7.24 11.05 7.87
C ALA A 122 -7.49 12.49 8.32
N GLU A 123 -7.52 13.43 7.36
CA GLU A 123 -7.83 14.84 7.61
C GLU A 123 -9.27 15.01 8.12
N LEU A 124 -10.26 14.34 7.51
CA LEU A 124 -11.64 14.33 7.99
C LEU A 124 -11.75 13.76 9.41
N ARG A 125 -11.03 12.67 9.74
CA ARG A 125 -11.00 12.14 11.12
C ARG A 125 -10.37 13.14 12.09
N ARG A 126 -9.26 13.78 11.72
CA ARG A 126 -8.59 14.78 12.55
C ARG A 126 -9.48 16.01 12.78
N ASN A 127 -10.09 16.51 11.73
CA ASN A 127 -11.00 17.65 11.78
C ASN A 127 -12.26 17.31 12.58
N MET A 128 -12.82 16.12 12.41
CA MET A 128 -13.98 15.66 13.19
C MET A 128 -13.64 15.53 14.69
N LEU A 129 -12.49 14.95 15.04
CA LEU A 129 -12.01 14.89 16.42
C LEU A 129 -11.76 16.28 17.02
N GLN A 130 -11.21 17.20 16.22
CA GLN A 130 -10.97 18.58 16.64
C GLN A 130 -12.29 19.34 16.86
N VAL A 131 -13.26 19.21 15.96
CA VAL A 131 -14.59 19.82 16.09
C VAL A 131 -15.33 19.26 17.31
N ILE A 132 -15.32 17.94 17.50
CA ILE A 132 -15.90 17.30 18.70
C ILE A 132 -15.21 17.82 19.97
N GLY A 133 -13.87 17.94 19.97
CA GLY A 133 -13.12 18.48 21.10
C GLY A 133 -13.48 19.94 21.44
N ILE A 134 -13.67 20.78 20.44
CA ILE A 134 -14.07 22.19 20.63
C ILE A 134 -15.49 22.30 21.18
N ILE A 135 -16.43 21.49 20.68
CA ILE A 135 -17.83 21.49 21.16
C ILE A 135 -17.88 21.06 22.63
N LEU A 136 -17.15 20.00 23.01
CA LEU A 136 -17.10 19.53 24.39
C LEU A 136 -16.49 20.57 25.34
N LEU A 137 -15.41 21.24 24.93
CA LEU A 137 -14.81 22.33 25.69
C LEU A 137 -15.78 23.50 25.89
N GLY A 138 -16.54 23.87 24.85
CA GLY A 138 -17.56 24.92 24.94
C GLY A 138 -18.67 24.59 25.94
N ILE A 139 -19.15 23.34 25.96
CA ILE A 139 -20.18 22.88 26.91
C ILE A 139 -19.65 22.93 28.35
N VAL A 140 -18.43 22.48 28.59
CA VAL A 140 -17.81 22.52 29.93
C VAL A 140 -17.64 23.95 30.42
N PHE A 141 -17.19 24.85 29.54
CA PHE A 141 -16.99 26.26 29.88
C PHE A 141 -18.31 26.97 30.22
N VAL A 142 -19.34 26.82 29.39
CA VAL A 142 -20.67 27.39 29.66
C VAL A 142 -21.29 26.76 30.91
N GLY A 143 -21.17 25.44 31.07
CA GLY A 143 -21.64 24.73 32.26
C GLY A 143 -20.96 25.20 33.54
N SER A 144 -19.67 25.53 33.48
CA SER A 144 -18.92 26.08 34.61
C SER A 144 -19.40 27.49 34.99
N ILE A 145 -19.67 28.35 34.00
CA ILE A 145 -20.19 29.71 34.24
C ILE A 145 -21.61 29.66 34.79
N VAL A 146 -22.50 28.87 34.18
CA VAL A 146 -23.89 28.74 34.64
C VAL A 146 -23.95 28.09 36.02
N GLY A 147 -23.14 27.05 36.26
CA GLY A 147 -23.07 26.37 37.56
C GLY A 147 -22.55 27.28 38.68
N THR A 148 -21.53 28.10 38.40
CA THR A 148 -21.01 29.07 39.37
C THR A 148 -22.01 30.20 39.64
N LEU A 149 -22.68 30.73 38.61
CA LEU A 149 -23.74 31.73 38.80
C LEU A 149 -24.93 31.19 39.60
N TRP A 150 -25.40 29.99 39.28
CA TRP A 150 -26.50 29.34 40.01
C TRP A 150 -26.14 29.10 41.48
N MET A 151 -24.90 28.68 41.76
CA MET A 151 -24.40 28.48 43.11
C MET A 151 -24.27 29.79 43.90
N LEU A 152 -23.92 30.91 43.25
CA LEU A 152 -23.84 32.24 43.88
C LEU A 152 -25.23 32.81 44.21
N VAL A 153 -26.20 32.61 43.31
CA VAL A 153 -27.62 32.98 43.53
C VAL A 153 -28.21 32.17 44.69
N GLN A 154 -27.94 30.86 44.76
CA GLN A 154 -28.44 30.01 45.84
C GLN A 154 -27.83 30.36 47.21
N ARG A 155 -26.64 30.97 47.24
CA ARG A 155 -25.99 31.46 48.46
C ARG A 155 -26.42 32.89 48.86
N GLY A 156 -27.28 33.55 48.07
CA GLY A 156 -27.79 34.89 48.35
C GLY A 156 -26.72 35.99 48.29
N ILE A 157 -25.62 35.75 47.57
CA ILE A 157 -24.52 36.72 47.37
C ILE A 157 -24.84 37.67 46.19
N LEU A 158 -25.73 37.23 45.30
CA LEU A 158 -26.34 37.95 44.18
C LEU A 158 -27.86 37.85 44.31
#